data_AF-A0A1C5AE40-F1
#
_entry.id   AF-A0A1C5AE40-F1
#
_cell.length_a   1.000
_cell.length_b   1.000
_cell.length_c   1.000
_cell.angle_alpha   90.00
_cell.angle_beta   90.00
_cell.angle_gamma   90.00
#
_symmetry.space_group_name_H-M   'P 1'
#
loop_
_entity.id
_entity.type
_entity.pdbx_description
1 polymer ?
#
loop_
_entity_poly.entity_id
_entity_poly.type
_entity_poly.pdbx_seq_one_letter_code
_entity_poly.pdbx_strand_id
1 'polypeptide(L)'
;MELRRNRGARALALVCVLGGVLLLVYPTDGALLRTIIAVGAIALGAVALVSAMRPFRFGIHAEGLSIRRPGLRREIGWAEVDALVLDEPPRRDGHPEPPRLLLVPVPGVTIEPVTARHPLDGRPAVELLVLDQVREQPEQVSAALAQYAGSRFVDLLALRRAAFEAPELSVGLRGYQMDRVDRLIRRGQDALMSGDASARQAARGEIERATTAGLPIAQRGYSTFQTDTVLDALVTALADHQSTDRETAT
;
A
#
# COMPACT_ATOMS: atom_id res chain seq x y z
N MET A 1 -7.50 -11.84 -17.48
CA MET A 1 -8.29 -11.62 -16.24
C MET A 1 -8.74 -10.16 -16.19
N GLU A 2 -10.01 -9.88 -15.87
CA GLU A 2 -10.52 -8.51 -15.72
C GLU A 2 -10.81 -8.23 -14.24
N LEU A 3 -10.18 -7.21 -13.67
CA LEU A 3 -10.39 -6.79 -12.27
C LEU A 3 -11.63 -5.90 -12.19
N ARG A 4 -12.57 -6.24 -11.30
CA ARG A 4 -13.83 -5.51 -11.13
C ARG A 4 -13.78 -4.66 -9.86
N ARG A 5 -14.30 -3.43 -9.95
CA ARG A 5 -14.25 -2.48 -8.83
C ARG A 5 -14.98 -2.99 -7.57
N ASN A 6 -14.38 -2.81 -6.39
CA ASN A 6 -14.99 -3.11 -5.10
C ASN A 6 -16.26 -2.26 -4.90
N ARG A 7 -17.35 -2.90 -4.44
CA ARG A 7 -18.66 -2.27 -4.24
C ARG A 7 -18.82 -1.65 -2.84
N GLY A 8 -17.84 -1.79 -1.94
CA GLY A 8 -17.92 -1.33 -0.54
C GLY A 8 -18.23 0.17 -0.39
N ALA A 9 -17.57 1.02 -1.18
CA ALA A 9 -17.83 2.47 -1.18
C ALA A 9 -19.26 2.83 -1.65
N ARG A 10 -19.94 1.94 -2.38
CA ARG A 10 -21.32 2.17 -2.85
C ARG A 10 -22.34 2.02 -1.72
N ALA A 11 -22.11 1.10 -0.79
CA ALA A 11 -23.02 0.88 0.34
C ALA A 11 -22.97 2.08 1.30
N LEU A 12 -21.78 2.56 1.63
CA LEU A 12 -21.61 3.74 2.48
C LEU A 12 -22.17 5.00 1.79
N ALA A 13 -21.91 5.20 0.50
CA ALA A 13 -22.47 6.31 -0.26
C ALA A 13 -24.01 6.27 -0.30
N LEU A 14 -24.62 5.09 -0.50
CA LEU A 14 -26.07 4.91 -0.48
C LEU A 14 -26.66 5.23 0.91
N VAL A 15 -26.02 4.76 1.98
CA VAL A 15 -26.41 5.07 3.37
C VAL A 15 -26.29 6.56 3.66
N CYS A 16 -25.25 7.23 3.18
CA CYS A 16 -25.10 8.69 3.32
C CYS A 16 -26.19 9.47 2.58
N VAL A 17 -26.56 9.07 1.35
CA VAL A 17 -27.65 9.72 0.59
C VAL A 17 -28.99 9.50 1.26
N LEU A 18 -29.31 8.25 1.64
CA LEU A 18 -30.56 7.92 2.33
C LEU A 18 -30.66 8.61 3.69
N GLY A 19 -29.56 8.65 4.44
CA GLY A 19 -29.47 9.36 5.72
C GLY A 19 -29.67 10.87 5.56
N GLY A 20 -29.08 11.49 4.53
CA GLY A 20 -29.27 12.91 4.20
C GLY A 20 -30.71 13.24 3.80
N VAL A 21 -31.37 12.37 3.03
CA VAL A 21 -32.78 12.51 2.65
C VAL A 21 -33.72 12.35 3.85
N LEU A 22 -33.46 11.37 4.72
CA LEU A 22 -34.24 11.15 5.95
C LEU A 22 -34.10 12.35 6.90
N LEU A 23 -32.89 12.92 6.98
CA LEU A 23 -32.59 14.20 7.62
C LEU A 23 -33.21 15.41 6.89
N LEU A 24 -33.95 15.32 5.81
CA LEU A 24 -34.75 16.44 5.29
C LEU A 24 -36.25 16.28 5.59
N VAL A 25 -36.71 15.05 5.84
CA VAL A 25 -38.15 14.73 5.95
C VAL A 25 -38.69 14.93 7.37
N TYR A 26 -37.90 14.71 8.42
CA TYR A 26 -38.38 14.89 9.80
C TYR A 26 -38.50 16.37 10.19
N PRO A 27 -39.57 16.89 10.81
CA PRO A 27 -39.62 18.28 11.28
C PRO A 27 -38.95 18.41 12.66
N THR A 28 -38.02 19.36 12.83
CA THR A 28 -37.41 19.71 14.14
C THR A 28 -36.71 21.08 14.05
N ASP A 29 -36.72 21.85 15.14
CA ASP A 29 -36.47 23.31 15.21
C ASP A 29 -35.05 23.81 14.81
N GLY A 30 -34.15 22.94 14.35
CA GLY A 30 -32.76 23.28 13.97
C GLY A 30 -32.53 23.39 12.45
N ALA A 31 -33.35 24.16 11.74
CA ALA A 31 -33.48 24.10 10.27
C ALA A 31 -32.17 24.34 9.49
N LEU A 32 -31.40 25.40 9.79
CA LEU A 32 -30.27 25.85 8.96
C LEU A 32 -29.07 24.87 8.96
N LEU A 33 -28.59 24.48 10.15
CA LEU A 33 -27.45 23.55 10.29
C LEU A 33 -27.75 22.19 9.64
N ARG A 34 -29.01 21.75 9.74
CA ARG A 34 -29.48 20.50 9.16
C ARG A 34 -29.54 20.54 7.63
N THR A 35 -30.00 21.63 7.03
CA THR A 35 -29.92 21.81 5.56
C THR A 35 -28.49 21.73 5.04
N ILE A 36 -27.53 22.35 5.74
CA ILE A 36 -26.12 22.33 5.33
C ILE A 36 -25.56 20.90 5.41
N ILE A 37 -25.83 20.18 6.51
CA ILE A 37 -25.41 18.77 6.68
C ILE A 37 -26.07 17.86 5.65
N ALA A 38 -27.36 18.02 5.39
CA ALA A 38 -28.09 17.19 4.42
C ALA A 38 -27.64 17.43 2.99
N VAL A 39 -27.44 18.70 2.58
CA VAL A 39 -26.89 19.05 1.26
C VAL A 39 -25.46 18.54 1.13
N GLY A 40 -24.64 18.65 2.17
CA GLY A 40 -23.28 18.10 2.21
C GLY A 40 -23.27 16.57 2.04
N ALA A 41 -24.14 15.85 2.74
CA ALA A 41 -24.27 14.39 2.64
C ALA A 41 -24.76 13.94 1.25
N ILE A 42 -25.74 14.66 0.66
CA ILE A 42 -26.26 14.39 -0.68
C ILE A 42 -25.18 14.66 -1.73
N ALA A 43 -24.47 15.78 -1.64
CA ALA A 43 -23.40 16.13 -2.58
C ALA A 43 -22.24 15.12 -2.50
N LEU A 44 -21.80 14.77 -1.29
CA LEU A 44 -20.74 13.78 -1.07
C LEU A 44 -21.15 12.40 -1.59
N GLY A 45 -22.39 11.98 -1.31
CA GLY A 45 -22.96 10.73 -1.78
C GLY A 45 -23.14 10.68 -3.30
N ALA A 46 -23.57 11.78 -3.93
CA ALA A 46 -23.69 11.89 -5.38
C ALA A 46 -22.33 11.85 -6.07
N VAL A 47 -21.30 12.52 -5.53
CA VAL A 47 -19.92 12.44 -6.03
C VAL A 47 -19.37 11.02 -5.89
N ALA A 48 -19.62 10.35 -4.77
CA ALA A 48 -19.23 8.96 -4.57
C ALA A 48 -19.98 8.00 -5.53
N LEU A 49 -21.25 8.26 -5.84
CA LEU A 49 -22.03 7.47 -6.79
C LEU A 49 -21.57 7.68 -8.23
N VAL A 50 -21.32 8.93 -8.64
CA VAL A 50 -20.76 9.26 -9.96
C VAL A 50 -19.36 8.68 -10.10
N SER A 51 -18.54 8.71 -9.05
CA SER A 51 -17.21 8.08 -9.08
C SER A 51 -17.33 6.55 -9.17
N ALA A 52 -18.36 5.95 -8.56
CA ALA A 52 -18.63 4.51 -8.63
C ALA A 52 -19.24 4.04 -9.96
N MET A 53 -19.88 4.93 -10.72
CA MET A 53 -20.43 4.67 -12.06
C MET A 53 -19.41 4.84 -13.19
N ARG A 54 -18.23 5.42 -12.95
CA ARG A 54 -17.20 5.57 -13.97
C ARG A 54 -16.53 4.21 -14.27
N PRO A 55 -16.42 3.81 -15.55
CA PRO A 55 -15.96 2.47 -15.93
C PRO A 55 -14.44 2.34 -15.73
N PHE A 56 -14.05 1.97 -14.52
CA PHE A 56 -12.73 1.41 -14.26
C PHE A 56 -12.67 0.02 -14.90
N ARG A 57 -11.82 -0.14 -15.92
CA ARG A 57 -11.50 -1.44 -16.52
C ARG A 57 -9.99 -1.61 -16.52
N PHE A 58 -9.52 -2.54 -15.70
CA PHE A 58 -8.14 -3.01 -15.70
C PHE A 58 -8.16 -4.48 -16.11
N GLY A 59 -7.63 -4.75 -17.30
CA GLY A 59 -7.55 -6.08 -17.86
C GLY A 59 -6.09 -6.50 -17.98
N ILE A 60 -5.78 -7.67 -17.45
CA ILE A 60 -4.50 -8.35 -17.62
C ILE A 60 -4.71 -9.39 -18.71
N HIS A 61 -4.04 -9.25 -19.84
CA HIS A 61 -4.18 -10.12 -21.00
C HIS A 61 -2.81 -10.69 -21.40
N ALA A 62 -2.81 -11.67 -22.29
CA ALA A 62 -1.57 -12.27 -22.81
C ALA A 62 -0.69 -11.25 -23.55
N GLU A 63 -1.28 -10.25 -24.20
CA GLU A 63 -0.57 -9.23 -24.98
C GLU A 63 -0.12 -8.01 -24.17
N GLY A 64 -0.76 -7.77 -23.01
CA GLY A 64 -0.47 -6.60 -22.20
C GLY A 64 -1.56 -6.23 -21.20
N LEU A 65 -1.55 -4.96 -20.82
CA LEU A 65 -2.47 -4.37 -19.86
C LEU A 65 -3.44 -3.43 -20.59
N SER A 66 -4.74 -3.63 -20.39
CA SER A 66 -5.75 -2.67 -20.84
C SER A 66 -6.19 -1.79 -19.66
N ILE A 67 -5.93 -0.48 -19.73
CA ILE A 67 -6.23 0.46 -18.63
C ILE A 67 -7.24 1.50 -19.08
N ARG A 68 -8.33 1.64 -18.33
CA ARG A 68 -9.28 2.74 -18.48
C ARG A 68 -9.50 3.44 -17.13
N ARG A 69 -8.79 4.54 -16.91
CA ARG A 69 -8.99 5.47 -15.79
C ARG A 69 -8.89 6.94 -16.24
N PRO A 70 -9.41 7.90 -15.47
CA PRO A 70 -9.15 9.32 -15.71
C PRO A 70 -7.63 9.59 -15.74
N GLY A 71 -7.13 10.20 -16.80
CA GLY A 71 -5.70 10.49 -16.98
C GLY A 71 -4.86 9.34 -17.57
N LEU A 72 -5.40 8.11 -17.71
CA LEU A 72 -4.69 7.01 -18.37
C LEU A 72 -5.69 6.05 -19.03
N ARG A 73 -5.91 6.20 -20.34
CA ARG A 73 -6.79 5.37 -21.15
C ARG A 73 -6.02 4.79 -22.33
N ARG A 74 -5.33 3.67 -22.10
CA ARG A 74 -4.43 3.07 -23.09
C ARG A 74 -4.28 1.56 -22.87
N GLU A 75 -3.98 0.87 -23.95
CA GLU A 75 -3.48 -0.51 -23.94
C GLU A 75 -1.95 -0.44 -23.96
N ILE A 76 -1.31 -1.04 -22.96
CA ILE A 76 0.14 -1.07 -22.78
C ILE A 76 0.60 -2.49 -23.08
N GLY A 77 1.38 -2.67 -24.14
CA GLY A 77 1.93 -3.99 -24.48
C GLY A 77 3.01 -4.41 -23.48
N TRP A 78 3.20 -5.71 -23.27
CA TRP A 78 4.27 -6.20 -22.38
C TRP A 78 5.68 -5.76 -22.79
N ALA A 79 5.89 -5.43 -24.06
CA ALA A 79 7.15 -4.89 -24.58
C ALA A 79 7.45 -3.45 -24.10
N GLU A 80 6.44 -2.70 -23.67
CA GLU A 80 6.61 -1.35 -23.11
C GLU A 80 6.87 -1.37 -21.60
N VAL A 81 6.71 -2.53 -20.97
CA VAL A 81 6.80 -2.74 -19.52
C VAL A 81 8.15 -3.36 -19.17
N ASP A 82 8.93 -2.63 -18.39
CA ASP A 82 10.16 -3.16 -17.81
C ASP A 82 9.84 -3.95 -16.54
N ALA A 83 9.11 -3.30 -15.63
CA ALA A 83 8.71 -3.91 -14.36
C ALA A 83 7.28 -3.52 -13.96
N LEU A 84 6.57 -4.48 -13.38
CA LEU A 84 5.35 -4.28 -12.61
C LEU A 84 5.64 -4.58 -11.15
N VAL A 85 5.34 -3.63 -10.28
CA VAL A 85 5.68 -3.73 -8.87
C VAL A 85 4.42 -3.61 -8.04
N LEU A 86 4.09 -4.67 -7.29
CA LEU A 86 3.08 -4.61 -6.26
C LEU A 86 3.76 -4.13 -4.97
N ASP A 87 3.35 -2.96 -4.46
CA ASP A 87 3.93 -2.32 -3.28
C ASP A 87 2.84 -1.91 -2.30
N GLU A 88 3.15 -1.98 -1.00
CA GLU A 88 2.32 -1.36 0.03
C GLU A 88 3.05 -0.11 0.54
N PRO A 89 2.55 1.11 0.26
CA PRO A 89 3.20 2.34 0.71
C PRO A 89 3.24 2.45 2.24
N PRO A 90 4.17 3.25 2.80
CA PRO A 90 4.23 3.43 4.24
C PRO A 90 2.99 4.20 4.70
N ARG A 91 2.59 3.99 5.95
CA ARG A 91 1.51 4.78 6.54
C ARG A 91 1.80 6.26 6.42
N ARG A 92 0.74 7.02 6.18
CA ARG A 92 0.78 8.48 6.12
C ARG A 92 -0.11 9.04 7.21
N ASP A 93 0.48 9.84 8.08
CA ASP A 93 -0.20 10.49 9.20
C ASP A 93 -0.97 9.47 10.09
N GLY A 94 -0.41 8.29 10.34
CA GLY A 94 -1.00 7.21 11.13
C GLY A 94 -1.98 6.31 10.37
N HIS A 95 -2.30 6.62 9.12
CA HIS A 95 -3.33 5.91 8.35
C HIS A 95 -2.68 4.87 7.42
N PRO A 96 -3.21 3.63 7.38
CA PRO A 96 -2.75 2.63 6.42
C PRO A 96 -3.06 3.11 5.01
N GLU A 97 -2.04 3.13 4.16
CA GLU A 97 -2.24 3.34 2.74
C GLU A 97 -2.41 1.97 2.05
N PRO A 98 -3.44 1.80 1.21
CA PRO A 98 -3.71 0.53 0.56
C PRO A 98 -2.58 0.10 -0.41
N PRO A 99 -2.39 -1.21 -0.64
CA PRO A 99 -1.46 -1.71 -1.64
C PRO A 99 -1.76 -1.14 -3.03
N ARG A 100 -0.72 -0.91 -3.81
CA ARG A 100 -0.80 -0.32 -5.15
C ARG A 100 0.10 -1.06 -6.14
N LEU A 101 -0.33 -1.07 -7.39
CA LEU A 101 0.42 -1.61 -8.52
C LEU A 101 1.08 -0.45 -9.28
N LEU A 102 2.41 -0.49 -9.37
CA LEU A 102 3.23 0.46 -10.10
C LEU A 102 3.74 -0.18 -11.39
N LEU A 103 3.85 0.62 -12.44
CA LEU A 103 4.48 0.24 -13.71
C LEU A 103 5.72 1.09 -13.95
N VAL A 104 6.83 0.43 -14.24
CA VAL A 104 8.05 1.07 -14.73
C VAL A 104 8.16 0.79 -16.24
N PRO A 105 8.19 1.84 -17.08
CA PRO A 105 8.34 1.66 -18.52
C PRO A 105 9.77 1.25 -18.88
N VAL A 106 9.91 0.60 -20.03
CA VAL A 106 11.23 0.32 -20.64
C VAL A 106 11.99 1.63 -20.88
N PRO A 107 13.33 1.67 -20.67
CA PRO A 107 14.13 2.85 -20.97
C PRO A 107 13.87 3.38 -22.39
N GLY A 108 13.56 4.67 -22.50
CA GLY A 108 13.21 5.32 -23.77
C GLY A 108 11.71 5.35 -24.08
N VAL A 109 10.87 4.63 -23.32
CA VAL A 109 9.41 4.75 -23.40
C VAL A 109 8.91 5.67 -22.28
N THR A 110 8.27 6.78 -22.66
CA THR A 110 7.65 7.70 -21.70
C THR A 110 6.16 7.40 -21.60
N ILE A 111 5.69 7.09 -20.38
CA ILE A 111 4.28 6.92 -20.08
C ILE A 111 3.87 8.03 -19.11
N GLU A 112 3.00 8.92 -19.57
CA GLU A 112 2.46 10.00 -18.76
C GLU A 112 1.04 9.67 -18.25
N PRO A 113 0.66 10.19 -17.07
CA PRO A 113 1.50 10.96 -16.14
C PRO A 113 2.42 10.06 -15.29
N VAL A 114 3.64 10.54 -15.00
CA VAL A 114 4.50 9.92 -13.98
C VAL A 114 3.96 10.30 -12.61
N THR A 115 3.32 9.36 -11.93
CA THR A 115 2.64 9.61 -10.64
C THR A 115 3.38 9.06 -9.44
N ALA A 116 4.40 8.21 -9.66
CA ALA A 116 5.11 7.51 -8.60
C ALA A 116 6.58 7.28 -8.96
N ARG A 117 7.31 6.65 -8.03
CA ARG A 117 8.66 6.13 -8.25
C ARG A 117 8.73 4.70 -7.75
N HIS A 118 9.56 3.90 -8.41
CA HIS A 118 9.83 2.54 -7.97
C HIS A 118 10.47 2.57 -6.56
N PRO A 119 9.97 1.77 -5.59
CA PRO A 119 10.36 1.89 -4.18
C PRO A 119 11.84 1.59 -3.90
N LEU A 120 12.45 0.66 -4.63
CA LEU A 120 13.85 0.25 -4.41
C LEU A 120 14.87 1.07 -5.21
N ASP A 121 14.64 1.30 -6.51
CA ASP A 121 15.62 1.92 -7.42
C ASP A 121 15.30 3.39 -7.77
N GLY A 122 14.14 3.91 -7.35
CA GLY A 122 13.75 5.31 -7.58
C GLY A 122 13.36 5.67 -9.02
N ARG A 123 13.32 4.70 -9.95
CA ARG A 123 12.96 4.92 -11.36
C ARG A 123 11.55 5.50 -11.48
N PRO A 124 11.28 6.32 -12.52
CA PRO A 124 9.95 6.88 -12.72
C PRO A 124 8.94 5.76 -12.94
N ALA A 125 7.85 5.81 -12.19
CA ALA A 125 6.80 4.82 -12.25
C ALA A 125 5.43 5.47 -12.42
N VAL A 126 4.52 4.74 -13.05
CA VAL A 126 3.12 5.12 -13.17
C VAL A 126 2.34 4.23 -12.22
N GLU A 127 1.66 4.82 -11.26
CA GLU A 127 0.71 4.10 -10.43
C GLU A 127 -0.46 3.68 -11.31
N LEU A 128 -0.66 2.37 -11.51
CA LEU A 128 -1.74 1.85 -12.35
C LEU A 128 -3.04 1.71 -11.58
N LEU A 129 -2.94 1.19 -10.36
CA LEU A 129 -4.08 0.74 -9.57
C LEU A 129 -3.77 0.77 -8.08
N VAL A 130 -4.79 1.10 -7.29
CA VAL A 130 -4.81 0.94 -5.84
C VAL A 130 -5.79 -0.19 -5.52
N LEU A 131 -5.36 -1.21 -4.77
CA LEU A 131 -6.11 -2.46 -4.60
C LEU A 131 -7.34 -2.35 -3.70
N ASP A 132 -7.50 -1.29 -2.92
CA ASP A 132 -8.75 -1.00 -2.19
C ASP A 132 -9.96 -0.80 -3.12
N GLN A 133 -9.68 -0.39 -4.36
CA GLN A 133 -10.66 -0.20 -5.41
C GLN A 133 -10.99 -1.51 -6.14
N VAL A 134 -10.31 -2.62 -5.85
CA VAL A 134 -10.46 -3.90 -6.54
C VAL A 134 -11.24 -4.88 -5.67
N ARG A 135 -12.18 -5.63 -6.28
CA ARG A 135 -12.99 -6.62 -5.56
C ARG A 135 -12.20 -7.90 -5.28
N GLU A 136 -11.31 -8.25 -6.20
CA GLU A 136 -10.41 -9.38 -6.11
C GLU A 136 -9.36 -9.18 -5.01
N GLN A 137 -9.00 -10.27 -4.33
CA GLN A 137 -8.01 -10.22 -3.26
C GLN A 137 -6.60 -9.93 -3.84
N PRO A 138 -5.73 -9.22 -3.11
CA PRO A 138 -4.36 -8.93 -3.57
C PRO A 138 -3.59 -10.17 -4.06
N GLU A 139 -3.80 -11.31 -3.42
CA GLU A 139 -3.17 -12.59 -3.73
C GLU A 139 -3.64 -13.16 -5.09
N GLN A 140 -4.90 -12.93 -5.45
CA GLN A 140 -5.43 -13.34 -6.76
C GLN A 140 -4.87 -12.45 -7.88
N VAL A 141 -4.69 -11.16 -7.58
CA VAL A 141 -4.09 -10.20 -8.50
C VAL A 141 -2.62 -10.52 -8.70
N SER A 142 -1.87 -10.83 -7.63
CA SER A 142 -0.47 -11.22 -7.72
C SER A 142 -0.29 -12.53 -8.48
N ALA A 143 -1.12 -13.54 -8.24
CA ALA A 143 -1.08 -14.80 -8.99
C ALA A 143 -1.32 -14.59 -10.50
N ALA A 144 -2.29 -13.76 -10.87
CA ALA A 144 -2.54 -13.44 -12.27
C ALA A 144 -1.40 -12.64 -12.90
N LEU A 145 -0.84 -11.66 -12.19
CA LEU A 145 0.31 -10.90 -12.67
C LEU A 145 1.55 -11.78 -12.84
N ALA A 146 1.82 -12.67 -11.89
CA ALA A 146 2.89 -13.65 -12.01
C ALA A 146 2.71 -14.57 -13.23
N GLN A 147 1.47 -14.97 -13.53
CA GLN A 147 1.16 -15.80 -14.68
C GLN A 147 1.35 -15.07 -16.03
N TYR A 148 0.86 -13.84 -16.16
CA TYR A 148 0.85 -13.13 -17.46
C TYR A 148 2.07 -12.24 -17.70
N ALA A 149 2.58 -11.56 -16.68
CA ALA A 149 3.75 -10.68 -16.80
C ALA A 149 5.08 -11.45 -16.66
N GLY A 150 5.04 -12.65 -16.07
CA GLY A 150 6.21 -13.50 -15.86
C GLY A 150 7.29 -12.78 -15.05
N SER A 151 8.51 -12.77 -15.58
CA SER A 151 9.68 -12.17 -14.93
C SER A 151 9.62 -10.65 -14.75
N ARG A 152 8.66 -9.97 -15.38
CA ARG A 152 8.47 -8.50 -15.23
C ARG A 152 7.74 -8.15 -13.94
N PHE A 153 7.03 -9.09 -13.33
CA PHE A 153 6.27 -8.84 -12.11
C PHE A 153 7.14 -9.09 -10.87
N VAL A 154 7.12 -8.11 -9.97
CA VAL A 154 7.79 -8.14 -8.68
C VAL A 154 6.75 -7.92 -7.59
N ASP A 155 6.54 -8.94 -6.77
CA ASP A 155 5.69 -8.85 -5.59
C ASP A 155 6.52 -8.42 -4.38
N LEU A 156 6.62 -7.11 -4.13
CA LEU A 156 7.40 -6.61 -2.99
C LEU A 156 6.73 -6.94 -1.65
N LEU A 157 5.41 -7.17 -1.61
CA LEU A 157 4.74 -7.57 -0.37
C LEU A 157 5.19 -8.98 0.01
N ALA A 158 5.15 -9.91 -0.95
CA ALA A 158 5.61 -11.27 -0.74
C ALA A 158 7.11 -11.33 -0.40
N LEU A 159 7.94 -10.57 -1.11
CA LEU A 159 9.39 -10.52 -0.85
C LEU A 159 9.70 -9.97 0.55
N ARG A 160 9.02 -8.91 0.99
CA ARG A 160 9.20 -8.35 2.34
C ARG A 160 8.75 -9.31 3.42
N ARG A 161 7.61 -9.97 3.23
CA ARG A 161 7.11 -10.99 4.16
C ARG A 161 8.07 -12.17 4.26
N ALA A 162 8.64 -12.61 3.12
CA ALA A 162 9.64 -13.67 3.10
C ALA A 162 10.96 -13.25 3.77
N ALA A 163 11.37 -11.99 3.64
CA ALA A 163 12.58 -11.47 4.28
C ALA A 163 12.44 -11.37 5.80
N PHE A 164 11.28 -10.92 6.29
CA PHE A 164 10.95 -10.92 7.70
C PHE A 164 9.43 -10.89 7.89
N GLU A 165 8.88 -11.97 8.44
CA GLU A 165 7.47 -12.07 8.76
C GLU A 165 7.18 -11.33 10.06
N ALA A 166 6.81 -10.05 9.94
CA ALA A 166 6.38 -9.26 11.09
C ALA A 166 4.95 -9.67 11.48
N PRO A 167 4.70 -10.06 12.74
CA PRO A 167 3.35 -10.33 13.20
C PRO A 167 2.50 -9.06 13.18
N GLU A 168 1.18 -9.22 13.06
CA GLU A 168 0.26 -8.09 13.13
C GLU A 168 0.28 -7.49 14.54
N LEU A 169 0.80 -6.26 14.64
CA LEU A 169 0.94 -5.57 15.92
C LEU A 169 -0.41 -5.05 16.41
N SER A 170 -0.74 -5.38 17.66
CA SER A 170 -1.96 -4.89 18.29
C SER A 170 -1.91 -3.38 18.51
N VAL A 171 -3.03 -2.70 18.22
CA VAL A 171 -3.19 -1.26 18.42
C VAL A 171 -3.91 -1.00 19.73
N GLY A 172 -3.29 -0.20 20.60
CA GLY A 172 -3.82 0.15 21.91
C GLY A 172 -3.89 1.66 22.14
N LEU A 173 -4.47 2.02 23.29
CA LEU A 173 -4.36 3.36 23.84
C LEU A 173 -2.94 3.55 24.38
N ARG A 174 -2.27 4.63 23.99
CA ARG A 174 -0.87 4.92 24.32
C ARG A 174 0.10 3.79 23.94
N GLY A 175 0.56 3.83 22.69
CA GLY A 175 1.57 2.92 22.17
C GLY A 175 2.62 3.67 21.36
N TYR A 176 3.61 2.94 20.83
CA TYR A 176 4.57 3.55 19.92
C TYR A 176 3.90 4.05 18.65
N GLN A 177 4.38 5.18 18.13
CA GLN A 177 3.86 5.79 16.93
C GLN A 177 3.98 4.82 15.73
N MET A 178 2.85 4.42 15.16
CA MET A 178 2.76 3.39 14.13
C MET A 178 3.64 3.71 12.91
N ASP A 179 3.57 4.93 12.38
CA ASP A 179 4.40 5.35 11.23
C ASP A 179 5.90 5.25 11.50
N ARG A 180 6.34 5.42 12.76
CA ARG A 180 7.76 5.29 13.11
C ARG A 180 8.16 3.83 13.13
N VAL A 181 7.35 2.98 13.76
CA VAL A 181 7.58 1.53 13.86
C VAL A 181 7.55 0.88 12.48
N ASP A 182 6.52 1.14 11.67
CA ASP A 182 6.38 0.56 10.33
C ASP A 182 7.54 0.96 9.41
N ARG A 183 8.06 2.20 9.55
CA ARG A 183 9.25 2.63 8.81
C ARG A 183 10.50 1.84 9.19
N LEU A 184 10.70 1.56 10.49
CA LEU A 184 11.84 0.76 10.96
C LEU A 184 11.74 -0.69 10.47
N ILE A 185 10.56 -1.31 10.62
CA ILE A 185 10.30 -2.67 10.12
C ILE A 185 10.55 -2.75 8.62
N ARG A 186 9.98 -1.82 7.85
CA ARG A 186 10.17 -1.73 6.40
C ARG A 186 11.64 -1.58 6.03
N ARG A 187 12.38 -0.71 6.73
CA ARG A 187 13.80 -0.49 6.46
C ARG A 187 14.62 -1.76 6.70
N GLY A 188 14.31 -2.51 7.76
CA GLY A 188 14.94 -3.80 8.03
C GLY A 188 14.60 -4.86 6.98
N GLN A 189 13.33 -4.97 6.57
CA GLN A 189 12.91 -5.86 5.48
C GLN A 189 13.61 -5.52 4.16
N ASP A 190 13.66 -4.24 3.78
CA ASP A 190 14.35 -3.79 2.56
C ASP A 190 15.86 -4.10 2.62
N ALA A 191 16.49 -3.96 3.79
CA ALA A 191 17.89 -4.32 3.98
C ALA A 191 18.14 -5.83 3.89
N LEU A 192 17.26 -6.65 4.47
CA LEU A 192 17.32 -8.12 4.35
C LEU A 192 17.15 -8.57 2.90
N MET A 193 16.16 -8.01 2.18
CA MET A 193 15.93 -8.31 0.76
C MET A 193 17.12 -7.92 -0.13
N SER A 194 17.81 -6.81 0.19
CA SER A 194 18.93 -6.33 -0.62
C SER A 194 20.16 -7.26 -0.61
N GLY A 195 20.30 -8.09 0.44
CA GLY A 195 21.47 -8.94 0.63
C GLY A 195 22.77 -8.18 0.98
N ASP A 196 22.77 -6.85 0.97
CA ASP A 196 23.96 -6.03 1.24
C ASP A 196 24.25 -5.93 2.74
N ALA A 197 25.47 -6.35 3.12
CA ALA A 197 25.94 -6.28 4.50
C ALA A 197 25.99 -4.84 5.04
N SER A 198 26.30 -3.86 4.18
CA SER A 198 26.35 -2.45 4.59
C SER A 198 24.96 -1.90 4.87
N ALA A 199 23.99 -2.22 4.00
CA ALA A 199 22.58 -1.89 4.20
C ALA A 199 22.01 -2.54 5.47
N ARG A 200 22.35 -3.80 5.74
CA ARG A 200 21.95 -4.51 6.98
C ARG A 200 22.51 -3.84 8.22
N GLN A 201 23.80 -3.55 8.24
CA GLN A 201 24.44 -2.90 9.40
C GLN A 201 23.86 -1.50 9.64
N ALA A 202 23.59 -0.74 8.57
CA ALA A 202 22.97 0.58 8.67
C ALA A 202 21.54 0.51 9.22
N ALA A 203 20.72 -0.43 8.73
CA ALA A 203 19.36 -0.64 9.21
C ALA A 203 19.33 -1.08 10.68
N ARG A 204 20.19 -2.04 11.04
CA ARG A 204 20.36 -2.51 12.42
C ARG A 204 20.72 -1.35 13.36
N GLY A 205 21.75 -0.59 13.01
CA GLY A 205 22.18 0.55 13.81
C GLY A 205 21.13 1.66 13.90
N GLU A 206 20.24 1.80 12.92
CA GLU A 206 19.10 2.72 13.01
C GLU A 206 18.04 2.24 14.02
N ILE A 207 17.69 0.95 13.98
CA ILE A 207 16.73 0.35 14.91
C ILE A 207 17.26 0.46 16.35
N GLU A 208 18.49 0.03 16.60
CA GLU A 208 19.12 0.07 17.93
C GLU A 208 19.18 1.52 18.49
N ARG A 209 19.54 2.49 17.65
CA ARG A 209 19.54 3.92 18.04
C ARG A 209 18.14 4.42 18.37
N ALA A 210 17.13 4.03 17.57
CA ALA A 210 15.76 4.44 17.80
C ALA A 210 15.18 3.84 19.10
N THR A 211 15.46 2.57 19.38
CA THR A 211 15.05 1.90 20.62
C THR A 211 15.76 2.51 21.83
N THR A 212 17.07 2.76 21.74
CA THR A 212 17.86 3.37 22.83
C THR A 212 17.43 4.80 23.14
N ALA A 213 17.11 5.60 22.12
CA ALA A 213 16.62 6.97 22.30
C ALA A 213 15.19 7.03 22.87
N GLY A 214 14.46 5.91 22.83
CA GLY A 214 13.04 5.82 23.14
C GLY A 214 12.17 6.20 21.95
N LEU A 215 11.32 5.26 21.52
CA LEU A 215 10.35 5.52 20.46
C LEU A 215 9.23 6.47 20.94
N PRO A 216 8.78 7.41 20.09
CA PRO A 216 7.74 8.36 20.46
C PRO A 216 6.40 7.65 20.73
N ILE A 217 5.72 8.06 21.79
CA ILE A 217 4.41 7.54 22.18
C ILE A 217 3.31 8.39 21.55
N ALA A 218 2.34 7.74 20.92
CA ALA A 218 1.13 8.36 20.38
C ALA A 218 -0.10 7.95 21.20
N GLN A 219 -1.16 8.76 21.18
CA GLN A 219 -2.41 8.45 21.90
C GLN A 219 -3.05 7.14 21.43
N ARG A 220 -2.85 6.79 20.16
CA ARG A 220 -3.16 5.50 19.55
C ARG A 220 -1.90 4.98 18.87
N GLY A 221 -1.41 3.82 19.27
CA GLY A 221 -0.14 3.28 18.79
C GLY A 221 -0.04 1.77 18.98
N TYR A 222 1.05 1.20 18.49
CA TYR A 222 1.31 -0.23 18.69
C TYR A 222 1.69 -0.53 20.14
N SER A 223 1.31 -1.72 20.60
CA SER A 223 1.75 -2.25 21.89
C SER A 223 3.27 -2.19 22.01
N THR A 224 3.77 -1.57 23.08
CA THR A 224 5.21 -1.38 23.29
C THR A 224 5.94 -2.71 23.38
N PHE A 225 5.44 -3.63 24.22
CA PHE A 225 6.04 -4.94 24.41
C PHE A 225 6.11 -5.77 23.12
N GLN A 226 5.02 -5.80 22.33
CA GLN A 226 5.02 -6.53 21.05
C GLN A 226 5.98 -5.88 20.06
N THR A 227 6.01 -4.56 20.02
CA THR A 227 6.90 -3.81 19.13
C THR A 227 8.37 -4.07 19.47
N ASP A 228 8.75 -3.99 20.75
CA ASP A 228 10.12 -4.24 21.19
C ASP A 228 10.56 -5.67 20.84
N THR A 229 9.70 -6.66 21.10
CA THR A 229 9.94 -8.05 20.73
C THR A 229 10.20 -8.22 19.23
N VAL A 230 9.40 -7.55 18.39
CA VAL A 230 9.55 -7.61 16.93
C VAL A 230 10.80 -6.89 16.46
N LEU A 231 11.14 -5.73 17.04
CA LEU A 231 12.34 -4.98 16.69
C LEU A 231 13.61 -5.72 17.10
N ASP A 232 13.61 -6.39 18.27
CA ASP A 232 14.72 -7.23 18.73
C ASP A 232 14.91 -8.46 17.81
N ALA A 233 13.82 -9.11 17.41
CA ALA A 233 13.86 -10.19 16.44
C ALA A 233 14.41 -9.73 15.08
N LEU A 234 14.02 -8.54 14.63
CA LEU A 234 14.52 -7.95 13.39
C LEU A 234 16.01 -7.59 13.46
N VAL A 235 16.47 -7.03 14.59
CA VAL A 235 17.90 -6.78 14.85
C VAL A 235 18.71 -8.08 14.80
N THR A 236 18.18 -9.15 15.37
CA THR A 236 18.81 -10.48 15.35
C THR A 236 18.89 -11.02 13.92
N ALA A 237 17.79 -10.97 13.16
CA ALA A 237 17.76 -11.41 11.76
C ALA A 237 18.76 -10.63 10.87
N LEU A 238 18.92 -9.33 11.11
CA LEU A 238 19.91 -8.50 10.41
C LEU A 238 21.37 -8.90 10.73
N ALA A 239 21.61 -9.55 11.86
CA ALA A 239 22.93 -10.00 12.30
C ALA A 239 23.31 -11.42 11.79
N ASP A 240 22.35 -12.35 11.71
CA ASP A 240 22.62 -13.78 11.49
C ASP A 240 23.27 -14.13 10.14
N HIS A 241 23.09 -13.31 9.10
CA HIS A 241 23.69 -13.57 7.77
C HIS A 241 25.20 -13.32 7.66
N GLN A 242 25.91 -13.04 8.77
CA GLN A 242 27.38 -13.00 8.78
C GLN A 242 28.04 -14.38 8.96
N SER A 243 27.30 -15.43 9.34
CA SER A 243 27.93 -16.73 9.68
C SER A 243 28.23 -17.62 8.46
N THR A 244 27.50 -17.46 7.35
CA THR A 244 27.61 -18.40 6.21
C THR A 244 28.86 -18.18 5.35
N ASP A 245 29.45 -16.98 5.35
CA ASP A 245 30.65 -16.66 4.54
C ASP A 245 31.98 -17.08 5.20
N ARG A 246 31.97 -17.59 6.45
CA ARG A 246 33.21 -17.94 7.18
C ARG A 246 33.58 -19.42 7.17
N GLU A 247 32.80 -20.29 6.51
CA GLU A 247 33.00 -21.74 6.55
C GLU A 247 33.60 -22.39 5.28
N THR A 248 34.03 -21.61 4.28
CA THR A 248 34.74 -22.13 3.08
C THR A 248 36.17 -21.63 2.97
N ALA A 249 36.97 -21.86 4.01
CA ALA A 249 38.43 -21.76 3.92
C ALA A 249 39.10 -22.73 4.91
N THR A 250 39.09 -24.02 4.56
CA THR A 250 40.05 -25.01 5.06
C THR A 250 40.46 -25.95 3.93
#